data_AF-A0AAV8YS79-F1
#
_entry.id   AF-A0AAV8YS79-F1
#
_cell.length_a   1.000
_cell.length_b   1.000
_cell.length_c   1.000
_cell.angle_alpha   90.00
_cell.angle_beta   90.00
_cell.angle_gamma   90.00
#
_symmetry.space_group_name_H-M   'P 1'
#
loop_
_entity.id
_entity.type
_entity.pdbx_description
1 polymer ?
#
loop_
_entity_poly.entity_id
_entity_poly.type
_entity_poly.pdbx_seq_one_letter_code
_entity_poly.pdbx_strand_id
1 'polypeptide(L)'
;MSQLNEKSILGDKSEVIKAGSHLTSQYDDLRGDQVNMCILFVHTNPNPERGDYRLIVATNRDEHYERPAADAFWCDEGLLGEIWNPPGKGACGAVSPKNQRGENGEKKCCVGVLLNLTGDRVEHGGPRGGIVKDYLKTPQDFWQYTKILDKTKYSGYNVVGIELSKHEANVFHHSNMPKISSVYSGSQTLGFGNSPIYSPLTKVRDGRLRFEEIVEQCLEPDDLVEELLKLLKDKTSHLPDPELEKRSPLGYTVLSSIFVKAESLKYGTRTHTVILVDHEWQLHYIEHTLEQPIDIENPKWNVKHFQSSL
;
A
#
# COMPACT_ATOMS: atom_id res chain seq x y z
N MET A 1 64.80 41.69 7.95
CA MET A 1 63.88 41.53 6.79
C MET A 1 63.85 40.06 6.45
N SER A 2 62.79 39.28 6.55
CA SER A 2 61.41 39.44 7.01
C SER A 2 60.89 38.01 7.20
N GLN A 3 60.24 37.75 8.32
CA GLN A 3 59.60 36.47 8.66
C GLN A 3 58.42 36.22 7.70
N LEU A 4 58.36 35.01 7.12
CA LEU A 4 57.18 34.52 6.41
C LEU A 4 56.21 33.94 7.45
N ASN A 5 55.00 34.48 7.45
CA ASN A 5 53.95 34.26 8.43
C ASN A 5 52.98 33.21 7.86
N GLU A 6 52.86 32.06 8.52
CA GLU A 6 51.80 31.08 8.27
C GLU A 6 50.45 31.63 8.78
N LYS A 7 49.66 32.24 7.90
CA LYS A 7 48.23 32.50 8.11
C LYS A 7 47.50 32.51 6.77
N SER A 8 46.77 31.44 6.46
CA SER A 8 45.39 31.50 5.89
C SER A 8 44.91 30.12 5.43
N ILE A 9 44.61 29.21 6.36
CA ILE A 9 43.72 28.08 6.09
C ILE A 9 42.73 27.99 7.25
N LEU A 10 41.78 28.92 7.26
CA LEU A 10 40.54 28.82 8.03
C LEU A 10 39.47 29.46 7.15
N GLY A 11 39.09 28.69 6.12
CA GLY A 11 37.84 28.91 5.40
C GLY A 11 36.68 28.86 6.38
N ASP A 12 35.79 29.81 6.23
CA ASP A 12 34.72 30.18 7.14
C ASP A 12 33.84 28.98 7.54
N LYS A 13 33.98 28.50 8.78
CA LYS A 13 33.13 27.45 9.35
C LYS A 13 31.65 27.88 9.44
N SER A 14 31.32 29.16 9.25
CA SER A 14 29.94 29.65 9.29
C SER A 14 29.14 29.39 8.01
N GLU A 15 29.78 29.24 6.84
CA GLU A 15 29.09 28.92 5.58
C GLU A 15 28.69 27.44 5.49
N VAL A 16 29.54 26.54 6.01
CA VAL A 16 29.23 25.10 6.07
C VAL A 16 28.06 24.80 7.01
N ILE A 17 27.92 25.57 8.10
CA ILE A 17 26.80 25.43 9.05
C ILE A 17 25.49 25.98 8.44
N LYS A 18 25.56 27.04 7.62
CA LYS A 18 24.38 27.57 6.90
C LYS A 18 23.87 26.65 5.80
N ALA A 19 24.76 26.00 5.05
CA ALA A 19 24.37 24.99 4.05
C ALA A 19 23.70 23.76 4.68
N GLY A 20 24.18 23.31 5.84
CA GLY A 20 23.56 22.25 6.63
C GLY A 20 22.16 22.60 7.13
N SER A 21 21.94 23.84 7.57
CA SER A 21 20.63 24.31 8.06
C SER A 21 19.57 24.46 6.95
N HIS A 22 19.98 24.76 5.71
CA HIS A 22 19.06 24.85 4.57
C HIS A 22 18.64 23.48 4.03
N LEU A 23 19.51 22.47 4.08
CA LEU A 23 19.16 21.08 3.72
C LEU A 23 18.19 20.46 4.74
N THR A 24 18.40 20.68 6.04
CA THR A 24 17.46 20.18 7.08
C THR A 24 16.08 20.82 6.98
N SER A 25 15.97 22.07 6.52
CA SER A 25 14.68 22.74 6.37
C SER A 25 13.85 22.27 5.16
N GLN A 26 14.46 21.71 4.11
CA GLN A 26 13.70 21.15 2.98
C GLN A 26 13.04 19.80 3.31
N TYR A 27 13.65 19.01 4.20
CA TYR A 27 13.09 17.73 4.65
C TYR A 27 12.05 17.88 5.76
N ASP A 28 12.03 19.01 6.47
CA ASP A 28 11.03 19.31 7.50
C ASP A 28 9.63 19.54 6.94
N ASP A 29 9.53 19.95 5.67
CA ASP A 29 8.26 20.17 4.97
C ASP A 29 7.59 18.85 4.50
N LEU A 30 8.31 17.73 4.55
CA LEU A 30 7.81 16.38 4.22
C LEU A 30 7.03 15.74 5.38
N ARG A 31 6.96 16.37 6.55
CA ARG A 31 6.41 15.79 7.80
C ARG A 31 4.86 15.69 7.84
N GLY A 32 4.15 16.15 6.81
CA GLY A 32 2.69 16.12 6.77
C GLY A 32 2.15 15.74 5.40
N ASP A 33 1.62 14.53 5.28
CA ASP A 33 0.87 13.99 4.14
C ASP A 33 1.59 13.88 2.77
N GLN A 34 2.84 14.32 2.63
CA GLN A 34 3.54 14.39 1.33
C GLN A 34 4.19 13.08 0.85
N VAL A 35 4.36 12.08 1.71
CA VAL A 35 5.22 10.92 1.40
C VAL A 35 4.52 9.59 1.54
N ASN A 36 3.19 9.53 1.59
CA ASN A 36 2.54 8.23 1.77
C ASN A 36 2.55 7.40 0.48
N MET A 37 3.55 6.51 0.37
CA MET A 37 3.64 5.52 -0.67
C MET A 37 3.08 4.18 -0.19
N CYS A 38 2.38 3.46 -1.04
CA CYS A 38 1.88 2.11 -0.82
C CYS A 38 1.86 1.43 -2.19
N ILE A 39 1.97 0.12 -2.22
CA ILE A 39 1.84 -0.65 -3.46
C ILE A 39 0.88 -1.80 -3.24
N LEU A 40 0.14 -2.16 -4.28
CA LEU A 40 -0.84 -3.25 -4.26
C LEU A 40 -0.71 -4.03 -5.56
N PHE A 41 -0.56 -5.34 -5.45
CA PHE A 41 -0.70 -6.29 -6.55
C PHE A 41 -1.87 -7.21 -6.26
N VAL A 42 -2.66 -7.50 -7.30
CA VAL A 42 -3.85 -8.34 -7.21
C VAL A 42 -3.87 -9.28 -8.39
N HIS A 43 -4.04 -10.57 -8.13
CA HIS A 43 -4.44 -11.56 -9.11
C HIS A 43 -5.81 -12.12 -8.73
N THR A 44 -6.72 -12.17 -9.68
CA THR A 44 -8.00 -12.86 -9.53
C THR A 44 -8.14 -13.95 -10.56
N ASN A 45 -8.78 -15.07 -10.19
CA ASN A 45 -9.22 -16.12 -11.09
C ASN A 45 -10.59 -16.64 -10.61
N PRO A 46 -11.70 -16.45 -11.33
CA PRO A 46 -13.02 -16.92 -10.87
C PRO A 46 -13.14 -18.45 -10.87
N ASN A 47 -12.34 -19.15 -11.68
CA ASN A 47 -12.40 -20.59 -11.88
C ASN A 47 -11.00 -21.22 -11.75
N PRO A 48 -10.34 -21.14 -10.58
CA PRO A 48 -9.04 -21.76 -10.39
C PRO A 48 -9.17 -23.28 -10.43
N GLU A 49 -8.10 -23.95 -10.82
CA GLU A 49 -7.99 -25.39 -10.65
C GLU A 49 -7.69 -25.76 -9.20
N ARG A 50 -7.77 -27.05 -8.86
CA ARG A 50 -7.41 -27.50 -7.51
C ARG A 50 -5.91 -27.28 -7.29
N GLY A 51 -5.57 -26.59 -6.21
CA GLY A 51 -4.19 -26.17 -5.91
C GLY A 51 -3.86 -24.75 -6.38
N ASP A 52 -4.80 -24.08 -7.07
CA ASP A 52 -4.67 -22.69 -7.50
C ASP A 52 -5.60 -21.76 -6.68
N TYR A 53 -5.48 -20.45 -6.90
CA TYR A 53 -6.06 -19.41 -6.08
C TYR A 53 -7.13 -18.60 -6.81
N ARG A 54 -8.25 -18.36 -6.13
CA ARG A 54 -9.28 -17.40 -6.55
C ARG A 54 -8.80 -15.97 -6.47
N LEU A 55 -7.98 -15.69 -5.45
CA LEU A 55 -7.44 -14.38 -5.17
C LEU A 55 -6.03 -14.51 -4.58
N ILE A 56 -5.12 -13.71 -5.10
CA ILE A 56 -3.80 -13.45 -4.52
C ILE A 56 -3.65 -11.93 -4.41
N VAL A 57 -3.38 -11.43 -3.21
CA VAL A 57 -3.07 -10.02 -2.95
C VAL A 57 -1.71 -9.94 -2.30
N ALA A 58 -0.86 -9.03 -2.76
CA ALA A 58 0.38 -8.67 -2.10
C ALA A 58 0.47 -7.14 -2.00
N THR A 59 0.67 -6.60 -0.80
CA THR A 59 0.67 -5.14 -0.60
C THR A 59 1.67 -4.69 0.46
N ASN A 60 2.27 -3.53 0.19
CA ASN A 60 3.06 -2.78 1.17
C ASN A 60 2.29 -1.57 1.67
N ARG A 61 2.38 -1.36 2.98
CA ARG A 61 2.04 -0.11 3.64
C ARG A 61 3.31 0.64 3.99
N ASP A 62 3.54 1.78 3.34
CA ASP A 62 4.63 2.68 3.73
C ASP A 62 4.05 3.83 4.59
N GLU A 63 4.73 4.13 5.69
CA GLU A 63 4.25 5.08 6.69
C GLU A 63 5.41 5.57 7.56
N HIS A 64 5.22 6.71 8.25
CA HIS A 64 6.17 7.14 9.28
C HIS A 64 6.30 6.09 10.40
N TYR A 65 7.55 5.79 10.77
CA TYR A 65 7.90 4.80 11.79
C TYR A 65 7.37 5.18 13.18
N GLU A 66 7.31 6.48 13.48
CA GLU A 66 6.80 7.00 14.76
C GLU A 66 5.27 6.90 14.89
N ARG A 67 4.56 6.70 13.78
CA ARG A 67 3.11 6.62 13.83
C ARG A 67 2.71 5.32 14.54
N PRO A 68 1.81 5.34 15.53
CA PRO A 68 1.22 4.12 16.06
C PRO A 68 0.56 3.33 14.93
N ALA A 69 0.91 2.06 14.81
CA ALA A 69 0.24 1.08 13.97
C ALA A 69 -0.16 -0.09 14.87
N ALA A 70 -1.33 -0.65 14.61
CA ALA A 70 -1.77 -1.88 15.24
C ALA A 70 -1.61 -3.00 14.21
N ASP A 71 -1.13 -4.15 14.66
CA ASP A 71 -1.12 -5.36 13.85
C ASP A 71 -2.55 -5.76 13.46
N ALA A 72 -2.70 -6.53 12.38
CA ALA A 72 -3.98 -7.14 12.04
C ALA A 72 -4.53 -8.01 13.17
N PHE A 73 -5.86 -8.00 13.27
CA PHE A 73 -6.65 -8.86 14.15
C PHE A 73 -8.07 -9.00 13.61
N TRP A 74 -8.79 -10.04 14.07
CA TRP A 74 -10.22 -10.20 13.83
C TRP A 74 -11.01 -9.30 14.76
N CYS A 75 -11.78 -8.35 14.23
CA CYS A 75 -12.73 -7.61 15.05
C CYS A 75 -14.02 -8.40 15.27
N ASP A 76 -14.79 -8.01 16.28
CA ASP A 76 -16.06 -8.65 16.68
C ASP A 76 -17.10 -8.69 15.55
N GLU A 77 -16.97 -7.82 14.55
CA GLU A 77 -17.85 -7.73 13.40
C GLU A 77 -17.40 -8.63 12.24
N GLY A 78 -16.36 -9.45 12.45
CA GLY A 78 -15.86 -10.41 11.47
C GLY A 78 -15.00 -9.80 10.36
N LEU A 79 -14.46 -8.60 10.57
CA LEU A 79 -13.49 -7.99 9.65
C LEU A 79 -12.07 -8.37 10.10
N LEU A 80 -11.20 -8.67 9.13
CA LEU A 80 -9.78 -8.91 9.37
C LEU A 80 -8.94 -7.82 8.73
N GLY A 81 -8.08 -7.19 9.53
CA GLY A 81 -7.06 -6.25 9.07
C GLY A 81 -6.70 -5.24 10.15
N GLU A 82 -5.89 -4.26 9.80
CA GLU A 82 -5.39 -3.20 10.70
C GLU A 82 -6.49 -2.17 11.13
N ILE A 83 -7.79 -2.47 10.94
CA ILE A 83 -8.89 -1.48 10.86
C ILE A 83 -9.31 -0.80 12.17
N TRP A 84 -8.73 -1.15 13.32
CA TRP A 84 -9.28 -0.65 14.58
C TRP A 84 -8.22 -0.09 15.52
N ASN A 85 -8.38 1.22 15.70
CA ASN A 85 -8.01 1.98 16.88
C ASN A 85 -6.52 2.38 16.97
N PRO A 86 -6.21 3.68 17.20
CA PRO A 86 -7.15 4.79 17.38
C PRO A 86 -7.81 5.29 16.09
N PRO A 87 -8.97 5.96 16.18
CA PRO A 87 -9.65 6.58 15.05
C PRO A 87 -8.73 7.57 14.32
N GLY A 88 -8.73 7.55 12.99
CA GLY A 88 -8.05 8.55 12.17
C GLY A 88 -6.77 8.09 11.48
N LYS A 89 -6.42 6.80 11.54
CA LYS A 89 -5.19 6.29 10.92
C LYS A 89 -5.49 5.10 10.01
N GLY A 90 -5.56 5.37 8.70
CA GLY A 90 -6.13 4.47 7.71
C GLY A 90 -5.52 3.08 7.68
N ALA A 91 -6.39 2.09 7.47
CA ALA A 91 -6.01 0.73 7.12
C ALA A 91 -5.54 0.68 5.66
N CYS A 92 -4.48 -0.08 5.40
CA CYS A 92 -4.01 -0.27 4.04
C CYS A 92 -4.77 -1.36 3.33
N GLY A 93 -5.12 -2.47 3.98
CA GLY A 93 -5.95 -3.52 3.42
C GLY A 93 -6.73 -4.27 4.49
N ALA A 94 -7.97 -4.64 4.18
CA ALA A 94 -8.78 -5.49 5.05
C ALA A 94 -9.72 -6.37 4.26
N VAL A 95 -10.12 -7.47 4.89
CA VAL A 95 -11.01 -8.49 4.33
C VAL A 95 -12.25 -8.60 5.19
N SER A 96 -13.39 -8.76 4.54
CA SER A 96 -14.64 -9.21 5.15
C SER A 96 -15.05 -10.54 4.51
N PRO A 97 -14.90 -11.67 5.24
CA PRO A 97 -15.52 -12.95 4.89
C PRO A 97 -17.03 -12.93 4.92
N LYS A 98 -17.60 -12.03 5.73
CA LYS A 98 -19.01 -12.01 6.10
C LYS A 98 -19.59 -10.65 5.79
N ASN A 99 -20.15 -10.54 4.60
CA ASN A 99 -21.36 -9.78 4.26
C ASN A 99 -21.19 -9.17 2.89
N GLN A 100 -21.75 -9.84 1.89
CA GLN A 100 -22.80 -9.24 1.06
C GLN A 100 -23.62 -10.42 0.55
N ARG A 101 -24.92 -10.44 0.88
CA ARG A 101 -25.84 -11.37 0.22
C ARG A 101 -25.88 -10.97 -1.25
N GLY A 102 -25.42 -11.82 -2.16
CA GLY A 102 -25.98 -11.79 -3.51
C GLY A 102 -27.50 -12.03 -3.41
N GLU A 103 -28.28 -11.56 -4.38
CA GLU A 103 -29.74 -11.80 -4.43
C GLU A 103 -30.10 -13.29 -4.30
N ASN A 104 -29.15 -14.18 -4.62
CA ASN A 104 -29.27 -15.63 -4.60
C ASN A 104 -28.68 -16.34 -3.35
N GLY A 105 -28.20 -15.59 -2.35
CA GLY A 105 -27.61 -16.18 -1.13
C GLY A 105 -26.18 -16.72 -1.28
N GLU A 106 -25.49 -16.38 -2.37
CA GLU A 106 -24.07 -16.72 -2.53
C GLU A 106 -23.19 -15.89 -1.58
N LYS A 107 -22.19 -16.55 -1.00
CA LYS A 107 -21.19 -15.94 -0.13
C LYS A 107 -20.32 -14.99 -0.97
N LYS A 108 -20.27 -13.70 -0.60
CA LYS A 108 -19.33 -12.73 -1.15
C LYS A 108 -18.16 -12.54 -0.18
N CYS A 109 -16.94 -12.76 -0.66
CA CYS A 109 -15.73 -12.30 0.02
C CYS A 109 -15.36 -10.93 -0.53
N CYS A 110 -15.22 -9.95 0.36
CA CYS A 110 -14.87 -8.59 -0.02
C CYS A 110 -13.50 -8.22 0.57
N VAL A 111 -12.63 -7.64 -0.26
CA VAL A 111 -11.37 -7.05 0.18
C VAL A 111 -11.39 -5.57 -0.19
N GLY A 112 -10.96 -4.70 0.70
CA GLY A 112 -10.80 -3.28 0.42
C GLY A 112 -9.39 -2.83 0.75
N VAL A 113 -8.79 -2.03 -0.15
CA VAL A 113 -7.43 -1.49 -0.01
C VAL A 113 -7.46 0.00 -0.28
N LEU A 114 -6.86 0.80 0.61
CA LEU A 114 -6.75 2.24 0.46
C LEU A 114 -5.30 2.62 0.17
N LEU A 115 -5.11 3.33 -0.93
CA LEU A 115 -3.83 3.88 -1.36
C LEU A 115 -3.93 5.40 -1.37
N ASN A 116 -2.91 6.05 -0.82
CA ASN A 116 -2.82 7.51 -0.87
C ASN A 116 -2.50 7.96 -2.30
N LEU A 117 -2.92 9.15 -2.71
CA LEU A 117 -2.47 9.75 -3.96
C LEU A 117 -1.36 10.78 -3.66
N THR A 118 -0.19 10.59 -4.26
CA THR A 118 0.99 11.42 -3.99
C THR A 118 1.02 12.65 -4.88
N GLY A 119 1.47 13.79 -4.34
CA GLY A 119 1.65 15.05 -5.08
C GLY A 119 0.36 15.82 -5.39
N ASP A 120 -0.78 15.14 -5.49
CA ASP A 120 -2.07 15.76 -5.77
C ASP A 120 -2.79 16.15 -4.46
N ARG A 121 -2.90 17.46 -4.21
CA ARG A 121 -3.56 18.00 -3.01
C ARG A 121 -5.01 18.36 -3.30
N VAL A 122 -5.93 17.77 -2.54
CA VAL A 122 -7.29 18.30 -2.40
C VAL A 122 -7.28 19.34 -1.30
N GLU A 123 -7.48 20.61 -1.64
CA GLU A 123 -7.61 21.67 -0.63
C GLU A 123 -8.72 21.34 0.37
N HIS A 124 -8.40 21.37 1.67
CA HIS A 124 -9.33 21.01 2.74
C HIS A 124 -9.94 19.60 2.61
N GLY A 125 -9.18 18.64 2.07
CA GLY A 125 -9.58 17.24 2.03
C GLY A 125 -9.69 16.64 3.43
N GLY A 126 -10.79 15.92 3.67
CA GLY A 126 -11.05 15.21 4.92
C GLY A 126 -10.29 13.87 5.04
N PRO A 127 -10.34 13.25 6.22
CA PRO A 127 -9.65 11.99 6.51
C PRO A 127 -10.23 10.82 5.72
N ARG A 128 -9.36 9.91 5.25
CA ARG A 128 -9.72 8.77 4.40
C ARG A 128 -9.83 7.44 5.14
N GLY A 129 -9.41 7.39 6.41
CA GLY A 129 -9.21 6.14 7.13
C GLY A 129 -10.47 5.29 7.36
N GLY A 130 -11.66 5.87 7.23
CA GLY A 130 -12.94 5.15 7.31
C GLY A 130 -13.37 4.45 6.03
N ILE A 131 -12.82 4.82 4.86
CA ILE A 131 -13.34 4.40 3.54
C ILE A 131 -13.43 2.87 3.42
N VAL A 132 -12.33 2.15 3.66
CA VAL A 132 -12.31 0.68 3.52
C VAL A 132 -13.22 0.03 4.56
N LYS A 133 -13.21 0.52 5.80
CA LYS A 133 -14.05 -0.01 6.86
C LYS A 133 -15.54 0.12 6.54
N ASP A 134 -15.95 1.30 6.09
CA ASP A 134 -17.34 1.60 5.79
C ASP A 134 -17.79 0.83 4.54
N TYR A 135 -16.88 0.62 3.56
CA TYR A 135 -17.11 -0.27 2.42
C TYR A 135 -17.39 -1.70 2.88
N LEU A 136 -16.53 -2.28 3.70
CA LEU A 136 -16.65 -3.68 4.12
C LEU A 136 -17.84 -3.95 5.05
N LYS A 137 -18.42 -2.90 5.64
CA LYS A 137 -19.63 -2.97 6.49
C LYS A 137 -20.92 -2.71 5.74
N THR A 138 -20.86 -2.00 4.62
CA THR A 138 -22.07 -1.61 3.90
C THR A 138 -22.65 -2.81 3.15
N PRO A 139 -23.99 -2.96 3.08
CA PRO A 139 -24.61 -3.95 2.21
C PRO A 139 -24.56 -3.56 0.72
N GLN A 140 -24.12 -2.34 0.39
CA GLN A 140 -24.05 -1.81 -0.97
C GLN A 140 -22.88 -2.44 -1.72
N ASP A 141 -23.05 -2.68 -3.02
CA ASP A 141 -21.91 -3.06 -3.88
C ASP A 141 -20.89 -1.91 -3.99
N PHE A 142 -19.69 -2.21 -4.48
CA PHE A 142 -18.63 -1.20 -4.62
C PHE A 142 -19.09 0.03 -5.43
N TRP A 143 -19.86 -0.15 -6.51
CA TRP A 143 -20.32 0.96 -7.34
C TRP A 143 -21.27 1.90 -6.61
N GLN A 144 -22.22 1.35 -5.88
CA GLN A 144 -23.12 2.10 -5.02
C GLN A 144 -22.33 2.80 -3.91
N TYR A 145 -21.31 2.16 -3.36
CA TYR A 145 -20.44 2.76 -2.35
C TYR A 145 -19.62 3.94 -2.89
N THR A 146 -19.09 3.88 -4.12
CA THR A 146 -18.37 5.03 -4.72
C THR A 146 -19.26 6.28 -4.85
N LYS A 147 -20.56 6.11 -5.14
CA LYS A 147 -21.54 7.23 -5.15
C LYS A 147 -21.75 7.86 -3.76
N ILE A 148 -21.50 7.12 -2.68
CA ILE A 148 -21.52 7.65 -1.31
C ILE A 148 -20.23 8.42 -1.04
N LEU A 149 -19.08 7.87 -1.46
CA LEU A 149 -17.79 8.54 -1.34
C LEU A 149 -17.77 9.90 -2.02
N ASP A 150 -18.37 10.01 -3.20
CA ASP A 150 -18.50 11.23 -3.98
C ASP A 150 -19.22 12.39 -3.27
N LYS A 151 -19.98 12.09 -2.20
CA LYS A 151 -20.69 13.11 -1.41
C LYS A 151 -19.81 13.75 -0.34
N THR A 152 -18.64 13.20 -0.07
CA THR A 152 -17.72 13.65 0.98
C THR A 152 -16.42 14.13 0.37
N LYS A 153 -15.92 15.28 0.83
CA LYS A 153 -14.65 15.84 0.37
C LYS A 153 -13.49 15.19 1.12
N TYR A 154 -12.82 14.23 0.49
CA TYR A 154 -11.63 13.57 1.03
C TYR A 154 -10.33 14.14 0.44
N SER A 155 -9.21 13.95 1.12
CA SER A 155 -7.87 14.05 0.49
C SER A 155 -7.76 13.07 -0.70
N GLY A 156 -6.82 13.31 -1.63
CA GLY A 156 -6.65 12.47 -2.83
C GLY A 156 -6.40 10.99 -2.49
N TYR A 157 -7.11 10.07 -3.11
CA TYR A 157 -6.96 8.62 -2.85
C TYR A 157 -7.19 7.78 -4.09
N ASN A 158 -6.63 6.58 -4.05
CA ASN A 158 -7.11 5.43 -4.81
C ASN A 158 -7.70 4.43 -3.80
N VAL A 159 -8.90 3.93 -4.07
CA VAL A 159 -9.49 2.80 -3.31
C VAL A 159 -9.74 1.65 -4.28
N VAL A 160 -9.33 0.46 -3.86
CA VAL A 160 -9.54 -0.78 -4.60
C VAL A 160 -10.46 -1.67 -3.78
N GLY A 161 -11.53 -2.15 -4.40
CA GLY A 161 -12.44 -3.14 -3.84
C GLY A 161 -12.38 -4.41 -4.66
N ILE A 162 -12.32 -5.56 -4.01
CA ILE A 162 -12.33 -6.87 -4.67
C ILE A 162 -13.55 -7.60 -4.16
N GLU A 163 -14.43 -8.02 -5.07
CA GLU A 163 -15.61 -8.82 -4.74
C GLU A 163 -15.50 -10.18 -5.44
N LEU A 164 -15.49 -11.25 -4.64
CA LEU A 164 -15.45 -12.63 -5.12
C LEU A 164 -16.80 -13.31 -4.87
N SER A 165 -17.26 -14.06 -5.86
CA SER A 165 -18.37 -15.01 -5.76
C SER A 165 -17.96 -16.35 -6.37
N LYS A 166 -18.88 -17.33 -6.40
CA LYS A 166 -18.60 -18.65 -6.98
C LYS A 166 -18.21 -18.58 -8.47
N HIS A 167 -18.74 -17.59 -9.19
CA HIS A 167 -18.64 -17.50 -10.65
C HIS A 167 -18.00 -16.20 -11.13
N GLU A 168 -17.82 -15.23 -10.24
CA GLU A 168 -17.31 -13.90 -10.59
C GLU A 168 -16.17 -13.50 -9.64
N ALA A 169 -15.18 -12.83 -10.22
CA ALA A 169 -14.15 -12.13 -9.48
C ALA A 169 -14.03 -10.75 -10.11
N ASN A 170 -14.34 -9.70 -9.35
CA ASN A 170 -14.33 -8.32 -9.81
C ASN A 170 -13.36 -7.50 -8.98
N VAL A 171 -12.42 -6.83 -9.64
CA VAL A 171 -11.56 -5.82 -9.04
C VAL A 171 -12.05 -4.46 -9.49
N PHE A 172 -12.53 -3.66 -8.54
CA PHE A 172 -12.96 -2.29 -8.74
C PHE A 172 -11.87 -1.34 -8.29
N HIS A 173 -11.69 -0.27 -9.05
CA HIS A 173 -10.83 0.86 -8.70
C HIS A 173 -11.66 2.14 -8.73
N HIS A 174 -11.42 3.02 -7.77
CA HIS A 174 -11.96 4.36 -7.75
C HIS A 174 -10.92 5.35 -7.22
N SER A 175 -10.74 6.46 -7.93
CA SER A 175 -10.00 7.64 -7.48
C SER A 175 -10.92 8.84 -7.44
N ASN A 176 -10.70 9.71 -6.46
CA ASN A 176 -11.32 11.04 -6.43
C ASN A 176 -10.48 12.11 -7.16
N MET A 177 -9.24 11.81 -7.54
CA MET A 177 -8.32 12.77 -8.16
C MET A 177 -7.36 12.11 -9.18
N PRO A 178 -7.52 12.38 -10.49
CA PRO A 178 -8.80 12.81 -11.07
C PRO A 178 -9.88 11.79 -10.76
N LYS A 179 -11.14 12.22 -10.84
CA LYS A 179 -12.27 11.32 -10.65
C LYS A 179 -12.31 10.28 -11.76
N ILE A 180 -11.94 9.05 -11.44
CA ILE A 180 -11.96 7.91 -12.35
C ILE A 180 -12.41 6.68 -11.58
N SER A 181 -13.12 5.80 -12.27
CA SER A 181 -13.38 4.48 -11.75
C SER A 181 -13.27 3.43 -12.84
N SER A 182 -12.92 2.21 -12.46
CA SER A 182 -12.68 1.11 -13.38
C SER A 182 -13.13 -0.21 -12.75
N VAL A 183 -13.49 -1.18 -13.58
CA VAL A 183 -13.77 -2.56 -13.16
C VAL A 183 -13.03 -3.52 -14.08
N TYR A 184 -12.45 -4.54 -13.47
CA TYR A 184 -11.75 -5.62 -14.13
C TYR A 184 -12.40 -6.93 -13.67
N SER A 185 -12.94 -7.69 -14.61
CA SER A 185 -13.70 -8.91 -14.33
C SER A 185 -12.95 -10.14 -14.83
N GLY A 186 -13.02 -11.23 -14.05
CA GLY A 186 -12.46 -12.52 -14.42
C GLY A 186 -10.99 -12.67 -14.07
N SER A 187 -10.26 -13.43 -14.90
CA SER A 187 -8.85 -13.72 -14.66
C SER A 187 -7.98 -12.52 -15.01
N GLN A 188 -7.34 -11.88 -14.03
CA GLN A 188 -6.63 -10.60 -14.22
C GLN A 188 -5.47 -10.45 -13.24
N THR A 189 -4.35 -9.88 -13.70
CA THR A 189 -3.23 -9.47 -12.86
C THR A 189 -3.05 -7.95 -12.92
N LEU A 190 -3.23 -7.28 -11.78
CA LEU A 190 -3.31 -5.82 -11.67
C LEU A 190 -2.29 -5.28 -10.66
N GLY A 191 -1.84 -4.06 -10.90
CA GLY A 191 -0.94 -3.33 -10.02
C GLY A 191 -1.44 -1.91 -9.78
N PHE A 192 -1.46 -1.49 -8.53
CA PHE A 192 -1.90 -0.16 -8.10
C PHE A 192 -0.86 0.47 -7.17
N GLY A 193 -0.82 1.79 -7.14
CA GLY A 193 0.03 2.55 -6.23
C GLY A 193 -0.50 3.96 -6.02
N ASN A 194 0.40 4.88 -5.70
CA ASN A 194 0.05 6.26 -5.32
C ASN A 194 -0.01 7.24 -6.47
N SER A 195 -0.20 6.73 -7.68
CA SER A 195 -0.42 7.52 -8.89
C SER A 195 -1.76 7.13 -9.53
N PRO A 196 -2.29 7.94 -10.45
CA PRO A 196 -3.46 7.57 -11.23
C PRO A 196 -3.23 6.28 -12.02
N ILE A 197 -4.27 5.47 -12.15
CA ILE A 197 -4.19 4.15 -12.81
C ILE A 197 -3.70 4.20 -14.26
N TYR A 198 -3.96 5.29 -14.98
CA TYR A 198 -3.53 5.49 -16.37
C TYR A 198 -2.08 6.00 -16.48
N SER A 199 -1.43 6.31 -15.36
CA SER A 199 -0.02 6.70 -15.30
C SER A 199 0.61 6.06 -14.05
N PRO A 200 0.81 4.73 -14.06
CA PRO A 200 1.41 4.02 -12.94
C PRO A 200 2.88 4.42 -12.80
N LEU A 201 3.37 4.45 -11.56
CA LEU A 201 4.81 4.53 -11.27
C LEU A 201 5.54 3.35 -11.91
N THR A 202 6.79 3.54 -12.31
CA THR A 202 7.65 2.51 -12.93
C THR A 202 7.71 1.27 -12.04
N LYS A 203 7.89 1.44 -10.72
CA LYS A 203 7.89 0.33 -9.74
C LYS A 203 6.58 -0.47 -9.68
N VAL A 204 5.44 0.17 -9.93
CA VAL A 204 4.13 -0.49 -9.95
C VAL A 204 3.99 -1.33 -11.21
N ARG A 205 4.39 -0.78 -12.35
CA ARG A 205 4.37 -1.50 -13.63
C ARG A 205 5.30 -2.71 -13.60
N ASP A 206 6.55 -2.52 -13.22
CA ASP A 206 7.57 -3.57 -13.22
C ASP A 206 7.30 -4.60 -12.12
N GLY A 207 6.87 -4.15 -10.93
CA GLY A 207 6.45 -5.05 -9.85
C GLY A 207 5.23 -5.88 -10.21
N ARG A 208 4.29 -5.35 -11.00
CA ARG A 208 3.14 -6.12 -11.51
C ARG A 208 3.59 -7.25 -12.43
N LEU A 209 4.56 -7.00 -13.32
CA LEU A 209 5.11 -8.03 -14.20
C LEU A 209 5.78 -9.15 -13.38
N ARG A 210 6.60 -8.78 -12.40
CA ARG A 210 7.24 -9.76 -11.52
C ARG A 210 6.23 -10.53 -10.65
N PHE A 211 5.17 -9.88 -10.20
CA PHE A 211 4.07 -10.53 -9.50
C PHE A 211 3.34 -11.54 -10.41
N GLU A 212 3.07 -11.17 -11.66
CA GLU A 212 2.49 -12.04 -12.68
C GLU A 212 3.37 -13.29 -12.90
N GLU A 213 4.68 -13.10 -13.05
CA GLU A 213 5.65 -14.20 -13.16
C GLU A 213 5.66 -15.14 -11.94
N ILE A 214 5.46 -14.62 -10.72
CA ILE A 214 5.39 -15.43 -9.49
C ILE A 214 4.09 -16.26 -9.49
N VAL A 215 2.97 -15.66 -9.87
CA VAL A 215 1.66 -16.34 -9.93
C VAL A 215 1.66 -17.47 -10.97
N GLU A 216 2.25 -17.23 -12.13
CA GLU A 216 2.32 -18.21 -13.23
C GLU A 216 3.23 -19.42 -12.94
N GLN A 217 4.07 -19.37 -11.89
CA GLN A 217 4.91 -20.49 -11.49
C GLN A 217 4.15 -21.63 -10.80
N CYS A 218 2.89 -21.40 -10.39
CA CYS A 218 2.06 -22.39 -9.69
C CYS A 218 2.78 -23.03 -8.49
N LEU A 219 3.38 -22.19 -7.65
CA LEU A 219 4.15 -22.61 -6.48
C LEU A 219 3.25 -23.21 -5.38
N GLU A 220 3.84 -24.06 -4.54
CA GLU A 220 3.21 -24.51 -3.31
C GLU A 220 2.92 -23.32 -2.37
N PRO A 221 1.93 -23.41 -1.46
CA PRO A 221 1.47 -22.25 -0.69
C PRO A 221 2.55 -21.49 0.07
N ASP A 222 3.46 -22.20 0.75
CA ASP A 222 4.52 -21.56 1.54
C ASP A 222 5.58 -20.89 0.63
N ASP A 223 5.93 -21.52 -0.49
CA ASP A 223 6.87 -20.99 -1.48
C ASP A 223 6.29 -19.76 -2.19
N LEU A 224 4.99 -19.77 -2.51
CA LEU A 224 4.28 -18.63 -3.06
C LEU A 224 4.34 -17.43 -2.11
N VAL A 225 4.02 -17.65 -0.82
CA VAL A 225 4.09 -16.59 0.20
C VAL A 225 5.51 -16.05 0.31
N GLU A 226 6.53 -16.92 0.29
CA GLU A 226 7.93 -16.50 0.35
C GLU A 226 8.32 -15.62 -0.85
N GLU A 227 7.99 -16.01 -2.08
CA GLU A 227 8.28 -15.23 -3.29
C GLU A 227 7.53 -13.89 -3.33
N LEU A 228 6.27 -13.88 -2.90
CA LEU A 228 5.50 -12.63 -2.75
C LEU A 228 6.14 -11.70 -1.72
N LEU A 229 6.61 -12.23 -0.58
CA LEU A 229 7.33 -11.45 0.42
C LEU A 229 8.69 -10.96 -0.10
N LYS A 230 9.40 -11.74 -0.93
CA LYS A 230 10.63 -11.30 -1.60
C LYS A 230 10.37 -10.14 -2.54
N LEU A 231 9.30 -10.20 -3.35
CA LEU A 231 8.86 -9.09 -4.19
C LEU A 231 8.56 -7.84 -3.34
N LEU A 232 7.77 -7.97 -2.28
CA LEU A 232 7.41 -6.86 -1.39
C LEU A 232 8.60 -6.27 -0.64
N LYS A 233 9.69 -7.05 -0.46
CA LYS A 233 10.95 -6.61 0.16
C LYS A 233 12.02 -6.18 -0.84
N ASP A 234 11.69 -6.09 -2.13
CA ASP A 234 12.64 -5.72 -3.16
C ASP A 234 13.03 -4.24 -3.04
N LYS A 235 14.35 -4.01 -2.93
CA LYS A 235 14.98 -2.69 -2.79
C LYS A 235 15.48 -2.14 -4.13
N THR A 236 15.24 -2.84 -5.23
CA THR A 236 15.63 -2.41 -6.57
C THR A 236 14.99 -1.06 -6.88
N SER A 237 15.82 -0.11 -7.34
CA SER A 237 15.36 1.23 -7.74
C SER A 237 14.82 1.19 -9.16
N HIS A 238 13.60 1.67 -9.36
CA HIS A 238 12.92 1.72 -10.66
C HIS A 238 13.01 3.12 -11.29
N LEU A 239 14.23 3.61 -11.49
CA LEU A 239 14.49 4.88 -12.16
C LEU A 239 15.00 4.67 -13.60
N PRO A 240 14.71 5.58 -14.55
CA PRO A 240 13.94 6.82 -14.37
C PRO A 240 12.42 6.59 -14.24
N ASP A 241 11.75 7.47 -13.50
CA ASP A 241 10.29 7.45 -13.32
C ASP A 241 9.70 8.86 -13.46
N PRO A 242 9.25 9.25 -14.67
CA PRO A 242 8.70 10.59 -14.90
C PRO A 242 7.47 10.91 -14.04
N GLU A 243 6.67 9.90 -13.68
CA GLU A 243 5.47 10.10 -12.87
C GLU A 243 5.83 10.34 -11.40
N LEU A 244 6.84 9.63 -10.89
CA LEU A 244 7.42 9.86 -9.57
C LEU A 244 8.10 11.23 -9.48
N GLU A 245 8.91 11.60 -10.48
CA GLU A 245 9.59 12.90 -10.53
C GLU A 245 8.59 14.05 -10.47
N LYS A 246 7.47 13.93 -11.19
CA LYS A 246 6.38 14.91 -11.18
C LYS A 246 5.68 15.00 -9.82
N ARG A 247 5.46 13.88 -9.12
CA ARG A 247 4.63 13.84 -7.90
C ARG A 247 5.38 14.02 -6.60
N SER A 248 6.62 13.54 -6.55
CA SER A 248 7.46 13.60 -5.37
C SER A 248 8.91 13.88 -5.79
N PRO A 249 9.21 15.08 -6.30
CA PRO A 249 10.56 15.44 -6.74
C PRO A 249 11.58 15.31 -5.60
N LEU A 250 11.20 15.64 -4.36
CA LEU A 250 12.04 15.49 -3.18
C LEU A 250 12.26 14.03 -2.78
N GLY A 251 11.29 13.16 -3.08
CA GLY A 251 11.34 11.73 -2.78
C GLY A 251 11.81 10.86 -3.96
N TYR A 252 12.23 11.46 -5.08
CA TYR A 252 12.44 10.77 -6.35
C TYR A 252 13.35 9.53 -6.25
N THR A 253 14.44 9.63 -5.50
CA THR A 253 15.39 8.52 -5.32
C THR A 253 14.98 7.55 -4.23
N VAL A 254 14.32 8.02 -3.18
CA VAL A 254 14.04 7.22 -1.98
C VAL A 254 12.74 6.42 -2.11
N LEU A 255 11.81 6.88 -2.94
CA LEU A 255 10.50 6.26 -3.16
C LEU A 255 10.45 5.38 -4.42
N SER A 256 11.57 5.20 -5.11
CA SER A 256 11.65 4.48 -6.39
C SER A 256 11.65 2.96 -6.28
N SER A 257 11.74 2.39 -5.07
CA SER A 257 11.70 0.96 -4.81
C SER A 257 10.34 0.49 -4.26
N ILE A 258 10.07 -0.82 -4.38
CA ILE A 258 8.87 -1.46 -3.79
C ILE A 258 8.98 -1.45 -2.26
N PHE A 259 10.14 -1.85 -1.72
CA PHE A 259 10.49 -1.68 -0.32
C PHE A 259 11.11 -0.30 -0.11
N VAL A 260 10.36 0.60 0.52
CA VAL A 260 10.81 1.98 0.78
C VAL A 260 11.59 2.01 2.10
N LYS A 261 12.81 2.57 2.06
CA LYS A 261 13.66 2.84 3.24
C LYS A 261 14.12 4.30 3.21
N ALA A 262 13.42 5.17 3.94
CA ALA A 262 13.72 6.61 4.04
C ALA A 262 14.13 6.97 5.48
N GLU A 263 15.32 6.55 5.89
CA GLU A 263 15.83 6.74 7.25
C GLU A 263 15.81 8.19 7.72
N SER A 264 16.28 9.11 6.88
CA SER A 264 16.33 10.55 7.19
C SER A 264 14.95 11.15 7.46
N LEU A 265 13.89 10.54 6.94
CA LEU A 265 12.50 10.96 7.09
C LEU A 265 11.74 10.14 8.13
N LYS A 266 12.40 9.18 8.78
CA LYS A 266 11.78 8.18 9.65
C LYS A 266 10.54 7.57 8.98
N TYR A 267 10.67 7.21 7.71
CA TYR A 267 9.59 6.77 6.85
C TYR A 267 10.00 5.53 6.05
N GLY A 268 9.07 4.62 5.80
CA GLY A 268 9.29 3.52 4.87
C GLY A 268 8.26 2.43 4.99
N THR A 269 8.50 1.31 4.31
CA THR A 269 7.64 0.14 4.37
C THR A 269 7.60 -0.44 5.77
N ARG A 270 6.40 -0.55 6.33
CA ARG A 270 6.16 -1.01 7.71
C ARG A 270 5.41 -2.32 7.79
N THR A 271 4.52 -2.56 6.85
CA THR A 271 3.71 -3.77 6.80
C THR A 271 3.79 -4.37 5.41
N HIS A 272 3.98 -5.69 5.36
CA HIS A 272 3.72 -6.53 4.20
C HIS A 272 2.47 -7.35 4.49
N THR A 273 1.51 -7.34 3.58
CA THR A 273 0.31 -8.18 3.70
C THR A 273 0.16 -9.04 2.45
N VAL A 274 -0.01 -10.34 2.67
CA VAL A 274 -0.39 -11.31 1.65
C VAL A 274 -1.78 -11.87 1.99
N ILE A 275 -2.69 -11.85 1.02
CA ILE A 275 -4.05 -12.39 1.18
C ILE A 275 -4.27 -13.41 0.08
N LEU A 276 -4.54 -14.65 0.45
CA LEU A 276 -4.84 -15.73 -0.49
C LEU A 276 -6.25 -16.24 -0.24
N VAL A 277 -7.01 -16.49 -1.30
CA VAL A 277 -8.23 -17.29 -1.26
C VAL A 277 -8.05 -18.44 -2.23
N ASP A 278 -7.96 -19.65 -1.73
CA ASP A 278 -7.74 -20.83 -2.58
C ASP A 278 -9.01 -21.29 -3.32
N HIS A 279 -8.86 -22.31 -4.17
CA HIS A 279 -9.97 -22.99 -4.84
C HIS A 279 -11.09 -23.45 -3.88
N GLU A 280 -10.74 -23.92 -2.68
CA GLU A 280 -11.64 -24.44 -1.65
C GLU A 280 -12.19 -23.35 -0.70
N TRP A 281 -12.05 -22.08 -1.08
CA TRP A 281 -12.51 -20.93 -0.29
C TRP A 281 -11.87 -20.82 1.09
N GLN A 282 -10.63 -21.29 1.25
CA GLN A 282 -9.82 -21.00 2.42
C GLN A 282 -9.12 -19.66 2.27
N LEU A 283 -9.42 -18.74 3.18
CA LEU A 283 -8.73 -17.47 3.33
C LEU A 283 -7.46 -17.66 4.15
N HIS A 284 -6.33 -17.22 3.61
CA HIS A 284 -5.09 -17.02 4.34
C HIS A 284 -4.76 -15.53 4.33
N TYR A 285 -4.54 -14.96 5.51
CA TYR A 285 -4.08 -13.59 5.67
C TYR A 285 -2.76 -13.63 6.43
N ILE A 286 -1.67 -13.29 5.75
CA ILE A 286 -0.32 -13.26 6.30
C ILE A 286 0.11 -11.80 6.39
N GLU A 287 0.57 -11.39 7.57
CA GLU A 287 1.06 -10.04 7.82
C GLU A 287 2.46 -10.10 8.44
N HIS A 288 3.39 -9.34 7.87
CA HIS A 288 4.68 -9.04 8.49
C HIS A 288 4.73 -7.54 8.80
N THR A 289 4.67 -7.20 10.07
CA THR A 289 4.69 -5.80 10.55
C THR A 289 5.98 -5.55 11.33
N LEU A 290 6.64 -4.41 11.10
CA LEU A 290 7.85 -4.05 11.86
C LEU A 290 7.56 -4.01 13.36
N GLU A 291 8.38 -4.73 14.14
CA GLU A 291 8.31 -4.77 15.60
C GLU A 291 8.71 -3.42 16.19
N GLN A 292 7.98 -2.98 17.23
CA GLN A 292 8.29 -1.75 17.96
C GLN A 292 9.18 -2.06 19.19
N PRO A 293 10.19 -1.23 19.51
CA PRO A 293 10.63 -0.05 18.76
C PRO A 293 11.34 -0.42 17.45
N ILE A 294 11.05 0.32 16.37
CA ILE A 294 11.61 0.05 15.04
C ILE A 294 13.12 0.34 15.02
N ASP A 295 13.92 -0.71 14.87
CA ASP A 295 15.34 -0.65 14.50
C ASP A 295 15.47 -0.83 12.98
N ILE A 296 15.81 0.26 12.29
CA ILE A 296 15.89 0.29 10.82
C ILE A 296 17.13 -0.46 10.30
N GLU A 297 18.18 -0.57 11.11
CA GLU A 297 19.42 -1.26 10.75
C GLU A 297 19.30 -2.77 10.95
N ASN A 298 18.49 -3.18 11.92
CA ASN A 298 18.18 -4.57 12.17
C ASN A 298 16.67 -4.80 12.33
N PRO A 299 15.90 -4.73 11.23
CA PRO A 299 14.44 -4.79 11.28
C PRO A 299 13.97 -6.16 11.74
N LYS A 300 13.22 -6.17 12.84
CA LYS A 300 12.48 -7.33 13.32
C LYS A 300 11.02 -7.24 12.87
N TRP A 301 10.41 -8.39 12.62
CA TRP A 301 9.07 -8.49 12.07
C TRP A 301 8.19 -9.32 13.00
N ASN A 302 7.07 -8.74 13.42
CA ASN A 302 5.95 -9.47 13.97
C ASN A 302 5.23 -10.16 12.80
N VAL A 303 5.15 -11.48 12.84
CA VAL A 303 4.49 -12.27 11.81
C VAL A 303 3.17 -12.79 12.36
N LYS A 304 2.07 -12.53 11.64
CA LYS A 304 0.75 -13.07 11.93
C LYS A 304 0.21 -13.81 10.73
N HIS A 305 -0.42 -14.95 10.98
CA HIS A 305 -1.12 -15.73 9.97
C HIS A 305 -2.50 -16.08 10.52
N PHE A 306 -3.53 -15.63 9.81
CA PHE A 306 -4.92 -15.96 10.09
C PHE A 306 -5.46 -16.85 8.98
N GLN A 307 -6.22 -17.87 9.38
CA GLN A 307 -6.90 -18.78 8.45
C GLN A 307 -8.40 -18.80 8.76
N SER A 308 -9.23 -18.81 7.72
CA SER A 308 -10.67 -18.97 7.85
C SER A 308 -11.27 -19.59 6.59
N SER A 309 -12.20 -20.51 6.73
CA SER A 309 -13.06 -20.93 5.62
C SER A 309 -14.11 -19.84 5.35
N LEU A 310 -14.31 -19.48 4.08
CA LEU A 310 -15.29 -18.49 3.62
C LEU A 310 -16.65 -19.11 3.35
#